data_AF-A0A9W4EWB4-F1
#
_entry.id   AF-A0A9W4EWB4-F1
#
_cell.length_a   1.000
_cell.length_b   1.000
_cell.length_c   1.000
_cell.angle_alpha   90.00
_cell.angle_beta   90.00
_cell.angle_gamma   90.00
#
_symmetry.space_group_name_H-M   'P 1'
#
loop_
_entity.id
_entity.type
_entity.pdbx_description
1 polymer ?
#
loop_
_entity_poly.entity_id
_entity_poly.type
_entity_poly.pdbx_seq_one_letter_code
_entity_poly.pdbx_strand_id
1 'polypeptide(L)' 'MNEICISDKVEVISRFNPDLYEKVGTVLQTKLGPHGKEVRVEFSDGYATWIDIEDLSIISEK' A
#
# COMPACT_ATOMS: atom_id res chain seq x y z
N MET A 1 -0.59 15.86 -4.40
CA MET A 1 -0.64 14.51 -3.80
C MET A 1 -0.23 13.54 -4.90
N ASN A 2 0.80 12.73 -4.70
CA ASN A 2 1.15 11.70 -5.67
C ASN A 2 0.04 10.64 -5.63
N GLU A 3 -0.54 10.34 -6.79
CA GLU A 3 -1.58 9.32 -6.90
C GLU A 3 -0.93 7.94 -6.89
N ILE A 4 -1.36 7.06 -5.98
CA ILE A 4 -0.96 5.64 -6.01
C ILE A 4 -1.68 4.94 -7.15
N CYS A 5 -0.89 4.36 -8.05
CA CYS A 5 -1.28 3.59 -9.22
C CYS A 5 -0.95 2.11 -9.05
N ILE A 6 -1.54 1.29 -9.93
CA ILE A 6 -1.18 -0.13 -10.05
C ILE A 6 0.29 -0.22 -10.49
N SER A 7 1.03 -1.17 -9.91
CA SER A 7 2.47 -1.41 -10.07
C SER A 7 3.40 -0.45 -9.31
N ASP A 8 2.87 0.56 -8.60
CA ASP A 8 3.72 1.36 -7.72
C ASP A 8 4.27 0.51 -6.57
N LYS A 9 5.51 0.78 -6.21
CA LYS A 9 6.11 0.30 -4.96
C LYS A 9 5.72 1.24 -3.82
N VAL A 10 5.20 0.67 -2.75
CA VAL A 10 4.73 1.42 -1.58
C VAL A 10 5.28 0.83 -0.29
N GLU A 11 5.55 1.70 0.68
CA GLU A 11 5.89 1.33 2.06
C GLU A 11 4.67 1.55 2.96
N VAL A 12 4.42 0.61 3.87
CA VAL A 12 3.41 0.78 4.90
C VAL A 12 3.94 1.65 6.02
N ILE A 13 3.33 2.82 6.20
CA ILE A 13 3.71 3.79 7.24
C ILE A 13 2.78 3.75 8.46
N SER A 14 1.73 2.91 8.41
CA SER A 14 0.79 2.75 9.52
C SER A 14 1.38 2.00 10.70
N ARG A 15 1.38 2.63 11.87
CA ARG A 15 1.80 2.00 13.13
C ARG A 15 0.71 1.16 13.79
N PHE A 16 -0.51 1.17 13.26
CA PHE A 16 -1.63 0.38 13.79
C PHE A 16 -1.52 -1.11 13.45
N ASN A 17 -0.73 -1.45 12.41
CA ASN A 17 -0.45 -2.82 12.00
C ASN A 17 1.06 -3.11 12.11
N PRO A 18 1.57 -3.47 13.31
CA PRO A 18 3.00 -3.64 13.53
C PRO A 18 3.64 -4.73 12.65
N ASP A 19 2.87 -5.75 12.24
CA ASP A 19 3.33 -6.80 11.31
C ASP A 19 3.56 -6.32 9.87
N LEU A 20 2.98 -5.18 9.51
CA LEU A 20 3.06 -4.59 8.18
C LEU A 20 3.89 -3.31 8.16
N TYR A 21 4.05 -2.63 9.29
CA TYR A 21 4.83 -1.40 9.40
C TYR A 21 6.23 -1.56 8.79
N GLU A 22 6.65 -0.58 7.98
CA GLU A 22 7.92 -0.55 7.23
C GLU A 22 8.09 -1.67 6.20
N LYS A 23 7.05 -2.49 5.93
CA LYS A 23 7.10 -3.43 4.81
C LYS A 23 6.86 -2.70 3.50
N VAL A 24 7.62 -3.12 2.50
CA VAL A 24 7.52 -2.67 1.12
C VAL A 24 6.79 -3.71 0.30
N GLY A 25 5.82 -3.28 -0.49
CA GLY A 25 5.10 -4.12 -1.43
C GLY A 25 4.76 -3.40 -2.73
N THR A 26 4.13 -4.14 -3.63
CA THR A 26 3.70 -3.65 -4.95
C THR A 26 2.19 -3.57 -4.99
N VAL A 27 1.66 -2.46 -5.51
CA VAL A 27 0.22 -2.27 -5.67
C VAL A 27 -0.28 -3.13 -6.82
N LEU A 28 -1.19 -4.05 -6.53
CA LEU A 28 -1.83 -4.89 -7.54
C LEU A 28 -3.15 -4.31 -8.02
N GLN A 29 -3.93 -3.71 -7.12
CA GLN A 29 -5.29 -3.25 -7.39
C GLN A 29 -5.64 -2.04 -6.53
N THR A 30 -6.62 -1.26 -6.99
CA THR A 30 -7.21 -0.16 -6.21
C THR A 30 -8.72 -0.27 -6.24
N LYS A 31 -9.38 0.02 -5.12
CA LYS A 31 -10.84 0.11 -5.05
C LYS A 31 -11.26 1.34 -4.24
N LEU A 32 -12.48 1.81 -4.46
CA LEU A 32 -13.09 2.84 -3.63
C LEU A 32 -14.01 2.16 -2.61
N GLY A 33 -13.66 2.26 -1.33
CA GLY A 33 -14.46 1.79 -0.21
C GLY A 33 -15.28 2.91 0.43
N PRO A 34 -16.12 2.58 1.43
CA PRO A 34 -16.94 3.56 2.15
C PRO A 34 -16.11 4.57 2.96
N HIS A 35 -14.86 4.25 3.27
CA HIS A 35 -13.94 5.09 4.07
C HIS A 35 -12.88 5.82 3.23
N GLY A 36 -12.80 5.56 1.93
CA GLY A 36 -11.76 6.14 1.07
C GLY A 36 -11.27 5.18 0.01
N LYS A 37 -10.09 5.46 -0.55
CA LYS A 37 -9.44 4.59 -1.53
C LYS A 37 -8.58 3.58 -0.79
N GLU A 38 -8.82 2.30 -1.05
CA GLU A 38 -8.00 1.20 -0.56
C GLU A 38 -7.18 0.62 -1.71
N VAL A 39 -5.98 0.15 -1.41
CA VAL A 39 -5.12 -0.52 -2.39
C VAL A 39 -4.71 -1.90 -1.91
N ARG A 40 -4.67 -2.84 -2.85
CA ARG A 40 -4.20 -4.19 -2.58
C ARG A 40 -2.69 -4.23 -2.82
N VAL A 41 -1.94 -4.51 -1.77
CA VAL A 41 -0.47 -4.56 -1.78
C VAL A 41 -0.02 -6.01 -1.65
N GLU A 42 0.87 -6.45 -2.52
CA GLU A 42 1.58 -7.74 -2.43
C GLU A 42 3.01 -7.53 -1.94
N PHE A 43 3.38 -8.27 -0.91
CA PHE A 43 4.70 -8.24 -0.27
C PHE A 43 5.60 -9.36 -0.80
N SER A 44 6.90 -9.27 -0.51
CA SER A 44 7.92 -10.19 -1.04
C SER A 44 7.76 -11.65 -0.61
N ASP A 45 7.02 -11.92 0.47
CA ASP A 45 6.68 -13.25 0.96
C ASP A 45 5.44 -13.85 0.26
N GLY A 46 4.87 -13.14 -0.72
CA GLY A 46 3.66 -13.55 -1.44
C GLY A 46 2.37 -13.29 -0.66
N TYR A 47 2.45 -12.67 0.52
CA TYR A 47 1.27 -12.20 1.24
C TYR A 47 0.70 -10.97 0.54
N ALA A 48 -0.62 -10.90 0.38
CA ALA A 48 -1.29 -9.75 -0.20
C ALA A 48 -2.52 -9.33 0.63
N THR A 49 -2.65 -8.04 0.90
CA THR A 49 -3.75 -7.49 1.71
C THR A 49 -4.21 -6.13 1.19
N TRP A 50 -5.42 -5.73 1.60
CA TRP A 50 -5.93 -4.38 1.37
C TRP A 50 -5.45 -3.45 2.49
N ILE A 51 -4.99 -2.26 2.11
CA ILE A 51 -4.50 -1.21 3.00
C ILE A 51 -5.07 0.12 2.52
N ASP A 52 -5.48 0.98 3.44
CA ASP A 52 -5.92 2.33 3.11
C ASP A 52 -4.77 3.12 2.48
N ILE A 53 -5.10 3.95 1.49
CA ILE A 53 -4.09 4.73 0.77
C ILE A 53 -3.32 5.70 1.68
N GLU A 54 -3.95 6.15 2.77
CA GLU A 54 -3.38 7.07 3.76
C GLU A 54 -2.30 6.41 4.64
N ASP A 55 -2.33 5.08 4.72
CA ASP A 55 -1.39 4.25 5.47
C ASP A 55 -0.16 3.84 4.65
N LEU A 56 -0.01 4.40 3.45
CA LEU A 56 1.02 4.06 2.48
C LEU A 56 1.81 5.27 1.99
N SER A 57 3.09 5.05 1.71
CA SER A 57 3.97 6.02 1.07
C SER A 57 4.56 5.45 -0.22
N ILE A 58 4.52 6.22 -1.31
CA ILE A 58 5.10 5.80 -2.59
C ILE A 58 6.63 5.85 -2.50
N ILE A 59 7.26 4.73 -2.84
CA ILE A 59 8.70 4.62 -2.99
C ILE A 59 9.00 4.80 -4.48
N SER A 60 9.07 6.05 -4.91
CA SER A 60 9.43 6.35 -6.30
C SER A 60 10.93 6.13 -6.45
N GLU A 61 11.35 5.19 -7.31
CA GLU A 61 12.73 5.10 -7.75
C GLU A 61 13.03 6.36 -8.57
N LYS A 62 13.87 7.23 -7.99
CA LYS A 62 14.25 8.53 -8.55
C LYS A 62 15.23 8.37 -9.71
#